data_AF-A0A913X4Z8-F1
#
_entry.id   AF-A0A913X4Z8-F1
#
_cell.length_a   1.000
_cell.length_b   1.000
_cell.length_c   1.000
_cell.angle_alpha   90.00
_cell.angle_beta   90.00
_cell.angle_gamma   90.00
#
_symmetry.space_group_name_H-M   'P 1'
#
loop_
_entity.id
_entity.type
_entity.pdbx_description
1 polymer ?
#
loop_
_entity_poly.entity_id
_entity_poly.type
_entity_poly.pdbx_seq_one_letter_code
_entity_poly.pdbx_strand_id
1 'polypeptide(L)'
;MMEYEYEIDPRGLQGKPGSVTLKKDKQNLIGISIGGGAPLCPCLYVVQVFDNTPASKDSTLQAGDEIVGVNGKSLRGKTKVDVARAIQAVKEEVTINYVKLHADPKEGKSLDIVMKKMKHRMVENMSSSTADALGLSRAILCNDGLVKKLEELEQNSNIYKGLVDHVRQYLHSFWQLAQTHKELGDIFASVGVRELQPNASEAFAIFSEAHRNFEKLGMDFLKKVKPMLTDLNTYLCKAIPDTRLTIRKYADAKFEYLSYCLKVKEMDDEEYAYAALHESLYRVETGNYDYRVVLRCRQLARERFAKLRQDVLIKLELLDQKHVQDIVVQLQRFVSAVSSYHNDSYSVLKDANVFPIEVDLTRGALGSTLK
;
A
#
# COMPACT_ATOMS: atom_id res chain seq x y z
N MET A 1 -25.46 -46.41 18.43
CA MET A 1 -25.37 -44.94 18.62
C MET A 1 -25.04 -44.72 20.07
N MET A 2 -23.79 -44.34 20.40
CA MET A 2 -23.46 -43.89 21.75
C MET A 2 -23.73 -42.40 21.80
N GLU A 3 -24.75 -42.02 22.56
CA GLU A 3 -25.01 -40.63 22.96
C GLU A 3 -23.84 -40.18 23.85
N TYR A 4 -22.98 -39.33 23.31
CA TYR A 4 -22.03 -38.61 24.13
C TYR A 4 -22.81 -37.50 24.82
N GLU A 5 -23.03 -37.62 26.13
CA GLU A 5 -23.52 -36.51 26.95
C GLU A 5 -22.49 -35.38 26.89
N TYR A 6 -22.76 -34.38 26.05
CA TYR A 6 -22.09 -33.10 26.08
C TYR A 6 -22.63 -32.35 27.31
N GLU A 7 -22.11 -32.63 28.50
CA GLU A 7 -22.31 -31.70 29.63
C GLU A 7 -21.59 -30.40 29.29
N ILE A 8 -22.40 -29.42 28.87
CA ILE A 8 -21.99 -28.06 28.56
C ILE A 8 -21.43 -27.42 29.85
N ASP A 9 -20.35 -26.63 29.70
CA ASP A 9 -19.78 -25.74 30.73
C ASP A 9 -20.91 -25.18 31.63
N PRO A 10 -20.81 -25.27 32.97
CA PRO A 10 -21.82 -24.77 33.90
C PRO A 10 -22.15 -23.27 33.74
N ARG A 11 -21.43 -22.53 32.89
CA ARG A 11 -21.74 -21.16 32.46
C ARG A 11 -22.45 -21.03 31.11
N GLY A 12 -22.92 -22.12 30.50
CA GLY A 12 -23.81 -22.05 29.33
C GLY A 12 -23.12 -21.59 28.06
N LEU A 13 -21.93 -22.11 27.73
CA LEU A 13 -21.40 -22.00 26.36
C LEU A 13 -22.35 -22.74 25.40
N GLN A 14 -23.34 -22.02 24.86
CA GLN A 14 -24.22 -22.46 23.76
C GLN A 14 -23.43 -22.57 22.45
N GLY A 15 -22.27 -23.23 22.45
CA GLY A 15 -21.48 -23.44 21.25
C GLY A 15 -22.06 -24.58 20.42
N LYS A 16 -21.97 -24.48 19.09
CA LYS A 16 -22.36 -25.60 18.22
C LYS A 16 -21.31 -26.70 18.37
N PRO A 17 -21.64 -27.89 18.89
CA PRO A 17 -20.70 -28.99 18.93
C PRO A 17 -20.36 -29.43 17.52
N GLY A 18 -19.10 -29.84 17.33
CA GLY A 18 -18.57 -30.28 16.06
C GLY A 18 -17.50 -31.34 16.24
N SER A 19 -17.17 -31.99 15.13
CA SER A 19 -16.11 -32.98 15.07
C SER A 19 -15.38 -32.82 13.74
N VAL A 20 -14.05 -32.87 13.77
CA VAL A 20 -13.22 -32.81 12.58
C VAL A 20 -12.14 -33.88 12.64
N THR A 21 -11.97 -34.60 11.54
CA THR A 21 -10.88 -35.57 11.39
C THR A 21 -9.77 -34.95 10.57
N LEU A 22 -8.59 -34.83 11.16
CA LEU A 22 -7.42 -34.22 10.53
C LEU A 22 -6.36 -35.28 10.26
N LYS A 23 -5.91 -35.34 9.01
CA LYS A 23 -4.73 -36.11 8.63
C LYS A 23 -3.47 -35.38 9.07
N LYS A 24 -2.63 -36.07 9.82
CA LYS A 24 -1.41 -35.48 10.39
C LYS A 24 -0.34 -35.21 9.34
N ASP A 25 0.54 -34.28 9.65
CA ASP A 25 1.72 -34.01 8.84
C ASP A 25 2.83 -35.06 9.06
N LYS A 26 3.94 -34.89 8.33
CA LYS A 26 5.12 -35.79 8.41
C LYS A 26 5.76 -35.83 9.81
N GLN A 27 5.46 -34.84 10.68
CA GLN A 27 5.96 -34.73 12.04
C GLN A 27 4.96 -35.28 13.06
N ASN A 28 3.88 -35.94 12.61
CA ASN A 28 2.81 -36.48 13.46
C ASN A 28 2.05 -35.37 14.23
N LEU A 29 2.00 -34.15 13.68
CA LEU A 29 1.33 -32.97 14.24
C LEU A 29 0.10 -32.57 13.42
N ILE A 30 -0.85 -31.93 14.09
CA ILE A 30 -2.01 -31.28 13.43
C ILE A 30 -1.88 -29.76 13.36
N GLY A 31 -0.98 -29.16 14.14
CA GLY A 31 -0.69 -27.72 14.09
C GLY A 31 -1.57 -26.80 14.92
N ILE A 32 -1.95 -27.24 16.13
CA ILE A 32 -2.62 -26.37 17.11
C ILE A 32 -1.78 -26.27 18.40
N SER A 33 -1.91 -25.15 19.10
CA SER A 33 -1.49 -25.02 20.51
C SER A 33 -2.71 -25.04 21.42
N ILE A 34 -2.54 -25.58 22.62
CA ILE A 34 -3.63 -25.87 23.56
C ILE A 34 -3.38 -25.11 24.85
N GLY A 35 -4.40 -24.40 25.32
CA GLY A 35 -4.43 -23.66 26.58
C GLY A 35 -5.46 -24.24 27.56
N GLY A 36 -5.44 -23.73 28.79
CA GLY A 36 -6.31 -24.20 29.87
C GLY A 36 -5.95 -25.58 30.40
N GLY A 37 -6.98 -26.32 30.82
CA GLY A 37 -6.90 -27.64 31.45
C GLY A 37 -6.67 -27.61 32.96
N ALA A 38 -6.82 -28.78 33.56
CA ALA A 38 -6.69 -28.98 35.00
C ALA A 38 -5.29 -28.63 35.54
N PRO A 39 -5.17 -28.22 36.82
CA PRO A 39 -6.25 -28.03 37.78
C PRO A 39 -6.92 -26.64 37.72
N LEU A 40 -6.31 -25.67 37.05
CA LEU A 40 -6.68 -24.26 37.15
C LEU A 40 -7.88 -23.88 36.27
N CYS A 41 -8.05 -24.55 35.12
CA CYS A 41 -9.08 -24.20 34.15
C CYS A 41 -9.93 -25.43 33.80
N PRO A 42 -11.27 -25.35 33.87
CA PRO A 42 -12.13 -26.51 33.62
C PRO A 42 -12.17 -26.92 32.15
N CYS A 43 -11.83 -26.01 31.23
CA CYS A 43 -11.88 -26.23 29.79
C CYS A 43 -10.48 -26.26 29.16
N LEU A 44 -10.39 -26.94 28.03
CA LEU A 44 -9.22 -26.97 27.15
C LEU A 44 -9.59 -26.26 25.86
N TYR A 45 -8.76 -25.35 25.36
CA TYR A 45 -9.09 -24.57 24.17
C TYR A 45 -7.89 -24.34 23.27
N VAL A 46 -8.18 -24.05 22.00
CA VAL A 46 -7.16 -23.74 21.00
C VAL A 46 -6.60 -22.35 21.27
N VAL A 47 -5.30 -22.22 21.51
CA VAL A 47 -4.64 -20.91 21.69
C VAL A 47 -4.24 -20.31 20.33
N GLN A 48 -3.76 -21.15 19.43
CA GLN A 48 -3.33 -20.77 18.10
C GLN A 48 -3.40 -21.96 17.16
N VAL A 49 -3.81 -21.69 15.93
CA VAL A 49 -3.62 -22.58 14.78
C VAL A 49 -2.41 -22.07 14.00
N PHE A 50 -1.45 -22.95 13.72
CA PHE A 50 -0.21 -22.59 13.03
C PHE A 50 -0.39 -22.69 11.52
N ASP A 51 0.17 -21.73 10.78
CA ASP A 51 0.06 -21.70 9.31
C ASP A 51 0.71 -22.94 8.67
N ASN A 52 0.24 -23.31 7.48
CA ASN A 52 0.76 -24.43 6.69
C ASN A 52 0.62 -25.82 7.35
N THR A 53 -0.12 -25.93 8.44
CA THR A 53 -0.41 -27.19 9.12
C THR A 53 -1.75 -27.80 8.68
N PRO A 54 -2.01 -29.09 9.00
CA PRO A 54 -3.30 -29.71 8.70
C PRO A 54 -4.52 -28.92 9.22
N ALA A 55 -4.49 -28.47 10.48
CA ALA A 55 -5.58 -27.70 11.06
C ALA A 55 -5.79 -26.35 10.36
N SER A 56 -4.72 -25.67 9.95
CA SER A 56 -4.82 -24.41 9.20
C SER A 56 -5.40 -24.61 7.80
N LYS A 57 -5.04 -25.70 7.10
CA LYS A 57 -5.55 -25.99 5.75
C LYS A 57 -7.02 -26.38 5.77
N ASP A 58 -7.41 -27.15 6.76
CA ASP A 58 -8.80 -27.56 6.97
C ASP A 58 -9.70 -26.39 7.42
N SER A 59 -9.15 -25.43 8.18
CA SER A 59 -9.83 -24.21 8.65
C SER A 59 -11.04 -24.46 9.59
N THR A 60 -11.32 -25.71 9.98
CA THR A 60 -12.42 -26.00 10.90
C THR A 60 -12.11 -25.58 12.33
N LEU A 61 -10.89 -25.78 12.84
CA LEU A 61 -10.51 -25.34 14.19
C LEU A 61 -10.00 -23.89 14.15
N GLN A 62 -10.38 -23.11 15.16
CA GLN A 62 -9.98 -21.71 15.30
C GLN A 62 -9.64 -21.37 16.76
N ALA A 63 -8.83 -20.34 16.97
CA ALA A 63 -8.40 -19.91 18.29
C ALA A 63 -9.60 -19.55 19.19
N GLY A 64 -9.58 -20.01 20.43
CA GLY A 64 -10.68 -19.89 21.38
C GLY A 64 -11.74 -20.99 21.29
N ASP A 65 -11.73 -21.85 20.26
CA ASP A 65 -12.60 -23.03 20.23
C ASP A 65 -12.22 -23.99 21.38
N GLU A 66 -13.24 -24.61 21.99
CA GLU A 66 -13.03 -25.57 23.07
C GLU A 66 -12.78 -26.96 22.51
N ILE A 67 -11.85 -27.69 23.10
CA ILE A 67 -11.54 -29.07 22.78
C ILE A 67 -12.16 -29.95 23.87
N VAL A 68 -13.21 -30.67 23.49
CA VAL A 68 -13.97 -31.52 24.44
C VAL A 68 -13.59 -32.99 24.35
N GLY A 69 -13.00 -33.43 23.24
CA GLY A 69 -12.62 -34.82 23.05
C GLY A 69 -11.59 -35.05 21.95
N VAL A 70 -10.89 -36.20 22.05
CA VAL A 70 -9.99 -36.72 21.02
C VAL A 70 -10.34 -38.18 20.74
N ASN A 71 -10.63 -38.51 19.48
CA ASN A 71 -11.07 -39.84 19.04
C ASN A 71 -12.23 -40.41 19.90
N GLY A 72 -13.22 -39.57 20.21
CA GLY A 72 -14.36 -39.96 21.05
C GLY A 72 -14.07 -40.11 22.55
N LYS A 73 -12.83 -39.89 23.00
CA LYS A 73 -12.50 -39.87 24.43
C LYS A 73 -12.66 -38.47 24.99
N SER A 74 -13.46 -38.34 26.06
CA SER A 74 -13.62 -37.07 26.78
C SER A 74 -12.30 -36.61 27.40
N LEU A 75 -12.07 -35.29 27.37
CA LEU A 75 -10.89 -34.63 27.93
C LEU A 75 -11.20 -33.84 29.21
N ARG A 76 -12.37 -34.05 29.82
CA ARG A 76 -12.74 -33.39 31.08
C ARG A 76 -11.71 -33.71 32.18
N GLY A 77 -11.29 -32.67 32.90
CA GLY A 77 -10.30 -32.78 33.98
C GLY A 77 -8.89 -33.17 33.53
N LYS A 78 -8.60 -33.16 32.22
CA LYS A 78 -7.25 -33.43 31.70
C LYS A 78 -6.41 -32.16 31.63
N THR A 79 -5.10 -32.33 31.69
CA THR A 79 -4.16 -31.22 31.48
C THR A 79 -3.92 -31.00 29.98
N LYS A 80 -3.48 -29.81 29.58
CA LYS A 80 -3.05 -29.54 28.19
C LYS A 80 -2.00 -30.53 27.66
N VAL A 81 -1.15 -31.05 28.54
CA VAL A 81 -0.14 -32.06 28.21
C VAL A 81 -0.79 -33.40 27.88
N ASP A 82 -1.80 -33.82 28.63
CA ASP A 82 -2.52 -35.07 28.38
C ASP A 82 -3.25 -35.03 27.02
N VAL A 83 -3.84 -33.88 26.66
CA VAL A 83 -4.43 -33.70 25.33
C VAL A 83 -3.38 -33.80 24.22
N ALA A 84 -2.25 -33.12 24.38
CA ALA A 84 -1.16 -33.20 23.42
C ALA A 84 -0.67 -34.65 23.24
N ARG A 85 -0.51 -35.40 24.33
CA ARG A 85 -0.16 -36.83 24.29
C ARG A 85 -1.25 -37.66 23.62
N ALA A 86 -2.52 -37.42 23.91
CA ALA A 86 -3.64 -38.14 23.31
C ALA A 86 -3.69 -37.93 21.78
N ILE A 87 -3.45 -36.71 21.32
CA ILE A 87 -3.33 -36.42 19.89
C ILE A 87 -2.11 -37.14 19.31
N GLN A 88 -0.94 -37.01 19.93
CA GLN A 88 0.32 -37.61 19.44
C GLN A 88 0.31 -39.14 19.38
N ALA A 89 -0.43 -39.81 20.27
CA ALA A 89 -0.54 -41.26 20.31
C ALA A 89 -1.20 -41.87 19.06
N VAL A 90 -1.95 -41.07 18.30
CA VAL A 90 -2.63 -41.49 17.07
C VAL A 90 -1.72 -41.20 15.87
N LYS A 91 -1.44 -42.17 14.99
CA LYS A 91 -0.37 -42.03 13.98
C LYS A 91 -0.77 -41.34 12.67
N GLU A 92 -2.00 -41.52 12.21
CA GLU A 92 -2.38 -41.07 10.85
C GLU A 92 -3.45 -39.97 10.88
N GLU A 93 -4.63 -40.30 11.41
CA GLU A 93 -5.78 -39.39 11.46
C GLU A 93 -6.27 -39.25 12.89
N VAL A 94 -6.50 -38.02 13.32
CA VAL A 94 -7.05 -37.72 14.64
C VAL A 94 -8.36 -36.97 14.49
N THR A 95 -9.38 -37.44 15.19
CA THR A 95 -10.68 -36.79 15.32
C THR A 95 -10.67 -35.90 16.55
N ILE A 96 -10.92 -34.61 16.35
CA ILE A 96 -11.04 -33.61 17.41
C ILE A 96 -12.52 -33.27 17.56
N ASN A 97 -13.07 -33.55 18.74
CA ASN A 97 -14.39 -33.08 19.13
C ASN A 97 -14.24 -31.70 19.76
N TYR A 98 -14.96 -30.71 19.23
CA TYR A 98 -14.81 -29.32 19.64
C TYR A 98 -16.18 -28.63 19.83
N VAL A 99 -16.16 -27.53 20.57
CA VAL A 99 -17.30 -26.61 20.70
C VAL A 99 -16.86 -25.25 20.19
N LYS A 100 -17.58 -24.71 19.19
CA LYS A 100 -17.26 -23.41 18.61
C LYS A 100 -17.46 -22.30 19.63
N LEU A 101 -16.48 -21.41 19.71
CA LEU A 101 -16.66 -20.15 20.42
C LEU A 101 -17.54 -19.21 19.57
N HIS A 102 -18.78 -19.00 20.00
CA HIS A 102 -19.65 -17.95 19.46
C HIS A 102 -19.40 -16.66 20.23
N ALA A 103 -18.34 -15.95 19.86
CA ALA A 103 -18.09 -14.61 20.36
C ALA A 103 -18.43 -13.60 19.25
N ASP A 104 -19.24 -12.59 19.56
CA ASP A 104 -19.35 -11.43 18.66
C ASP A 104 -17.98 -10.74 18.64
N PRO A 105 -17.34 -10.54 17.47
CA PRO A 105 -16.07 -9.82 17.37
C PRO A 105 -16.07 -8.43 18.04
N LYS A 106 -17.25 -7.83 18.28
CA LYS A 106 -17.40 -6.59 19.06
C LYS A 106 -17.02 -6.76 20.54
N GLU A 107 -17.24 -7.94 21.14
CA GLU A 107 -16.89 -8.21 22.54
C GLU A 107 -15.38 -8.12 22.78
N GLY A 108 -14.57 -8.49 21.79
CA GLY A 108 -13.12 -8.33 21.85
C GLY A 108 -12.62 -6.93 21.50
N LYS A 109 -13.50 -5.97 21.16
CA LYS A 109 -13.11 -4.57 20.86
C LYS A 109 -13.32 -3.68 22.08
N SER A 110 -12.45 -3.85 23.07
CA SER A 110 -12.48 -3.01 24.27
C SER A 110 -11.83 -1.63 24.04
N LEU A 111 -12.18 -0.66 24.90
CA LEU A 111 -11.53 0.66 24.93
C LEU A 111 -10.00 0.53 25.09
N ASP A 112 -9.55 -0.46 25.85
CA ASP A 112 -8.14 -0.79 26.03
C ASP A 112 -7.46 -1.15 24.69
N ILE A 113 -8.08 -1.98 23.84
CA ILE A 113 -7.57 -2.30 22.50
C ILE A 113 -7.51 -1.04 21.62
N VAL A 114 -8.51 -0.17 21.70
CA VAL A 114 -8.56 1.10 20.95
C VAL A 114 -7.43 2.04 21.40
N MET A 115 -7.22 2.18 22.70
CA MET A 115 -6.14 2.99 23.27
C MET A 115 -4.76 2.45 22.90
N LYS A 116 -4.56 1.13 22.97
CA LYS A 116 -3.33 0.47 22.49
C LYS A 116 -3.08 0.75 21.01
N LYS A 117 -4.13 0.65 20.17
CA LYS A 117 -4.04 0.93 18.73
C LYS A 117 -3.66 2.40 18.47
N MET A 118 -4.26 3.33 19.21
CA MET A 118 -3.93 4.76 19.13
C MET A 118 -2.48 5.03 19.54
N LYS A 119 -2.01 4.41 20.64
CA LYS A 119 -0.61 4.47 21.06
C LYS A 119 0.33 3.98 19.95
N HIS A 120 0.05 2.82 19.35
CA HIS A 120 0.87 2.30 18.24
C HIS A 120 0.95 3.28 17.06
N ARG A 121 -0.19 3.88 16.69
CA ARG A 121 -0.25 4.89 15.62
C ARG A 121 0.58 6.14 15.92
N MET A 122 0.58 6.61 17.17
CA MET A 122 1.35 7.80 17.55
C MET A 122 2.86 7.52 17.51
N VAL A 123 3.27 6.36 18.03
CA VAL A 123 4.69 5.99 18.16
C VAL A 123 5.35 5.70 16.81
N GLU A 124 4.62 5.21 15.81
CA GLU A 124 5.19 4.90 14.49
C GLU A 124 5.75 6.13 13.77
N ASN A 125 5.15 7.31 14.00
CA ASN A 125 5.61 8.57 13.39
C ASN A 125 6.64 9.34 14.25
N MET A 126 7.11 8.75 15.36
CA MET A 126 8.05 9.40 16.28
C MET A 126 9.47 8.85 16.14
N SER A 127 10.46 9.74 16.27
CA SER A 127 11.84 9.32 16.45
C SER A 127 11.98 8.45 17.71
N SER A 128 12.97 7.55 17.73
CA SER A 128 13.26 6.72 18.91
C SER A 128 13.46 7.59 20.16
N SER A 129 14.27 8.64 20.05
CA SER A 129 14.53 9.59 21.14
C SER A 129 13.26 10.27 21.67
N THR A 130 12.32 10.62 20.79
CA THR A 130 11.06 11.28 21.20
C THR A 130 10.13 10.28 21.88
N ALA A 131 10.02 9.06 21.35
CA ALA A 131 9.19 8.01 21.94
C ALA A 131 9.71 7.62 23.34
N ASP A 132 11.02 7.48 23.51
CA ASP A 132 11.66 7.15 24.78
C ASP A 132 11.47 8.29 25.81
N ALA A 133 11.62 9.55 25.38
CA ALA A 133 11.35 10.71 26.23
C ALA A 133 9.89 10.79 26.72
N LEU A 134 8.94 10.25 25.95
CA LEU A 134 7.52 10.16 26.30
C LEU A 134 7.16 8.83 27.02
N GLY A 135 8.13 7.95 27.27
CA GLY A 135 7.90 6.65 27.90
C GLY A 135 7.09 5.66 27.04
N LEU A 136 7.06 5.87 25.72
CA LEU A 136 6.27 5.06 24.80
C LEU A 136 7.11 3.90 24.23
N SER A 137 6.95 2.70 24.79
CA SER A 137 7.65 1.49 24.31
C SER A 137 7.38 1.18 22.84
N ARG A 138 8.47 0.89 22.10
CA ARG A 138 8.52 0.58 20.67
C ARG A 138 8.75 -0.91 20.33
N ALA A 139 8.91 -1.78 21.33
CA ALA A 139 9.47 -3.14 21.15
C ALA A 139 8.73 -4.01 20.10
N ILE A 140 7.48 -3.70 19.78
CA ILE A 140 6.64 -4.46 18.84
C ILE A 140 6.55 -3.80 17.44
N LEU A 141 6.99 -2.54 17.30
CA LEU A 141 6.76 -1.70 16.11
C LEU A 141 7.94 -1.65 15.12
N CYS A 142 9.11 -2.16 15.48
CA CYS A 142 10.35 -1.87 14.75
C CYS A 142 10.50 -2.64 13.42
N ASN A 143 10.92 -1.92 12.37
CA ASN A 143 11.37 -2.41 11.05
C ASN A 143 10.31 -3.04 10.12
N ASP A 144 9.22 -2.31 9.88
CA ASP A 144 8.32 -2.66 8.80
C ASP A 144 8.79 -2.09 7.45
N GLY A 145 9.30 -2.98 6.59
CA GLY A 145 9.75 -2.59 5.25
C GLY A 145 8.66 -1.97 4.37
N LEU A 146 7.37 -2.25 4.62
CA LEU A 146 6.28 -1.63 3.86
C LEU A 146 6.00 -0.19 4.27
N VAL A 147 6.26 0.16 5.53
CA VAL A 147 6.16 1.55 6.01
C VAL A 147 7.32 2.37 5.43
N LYS A 148 8.52 1.80 5.36
CA LYS A 148 9.64 2.45 4.65
C LYS A 148 9.34 2.68 3.17
N LYS A 149 8.74 1.70 2.49
CA LYS A 149 8.28 1.87 1.09
C LYS A 149 7.22 2.96 0.94
N LEU A 150 6.42 3.24 1.97
CA LEU A 150 5.49 4.37 1.96
C LEU A 150 6.23 5.71 1.98
N GLU A 151 7.25 5.86 2.82
CA GLU A 151 8.08 7.06 2.88
C GLU A 151 8.79 7.30 1.54
N GLU A 152 9.36 6.25 0.95
CA GLU A 152 9.97 6.30 -0.39
C GLU A 152 8.95 6.72 -1.46
N LEU A 153 7.72 6.20 -1.40
CA LEU A 153 6.63 6.59 -2.31
C LEU A 153 6.22 8.07 -2.14
N GLU A 154 6.22 8.59 -0.91
CA GLU A 154 5.94 10.02 -0.64
C GLU A 154 7.06 10.93 -1.16
N GLN A 155 8.32 10.54 -0.97
CA GLN A 155 9.46 11.27 -1.54
C GLN A 155 9.40 11.29 -3.08
N ASN A 156 9.15 10.13 -3.70
CA ASN A 156 9.00 10.02 -5.15
C ASN A 156 7.84 10.88 -5.66
N SER A 157 6.71 10.93 -4.95
CA SER A 157 5.58 11.80 -5.31
C SER A 157 5.97 13.27 -5.39
N ASN A 158 6.87 13.75 -4.52
CA ASN A 158 7.33 15.14 -4.54
C ASN A 158 8.20 15.44 -5.77
N ILE A 159 9.06 14.49 -6.15
CA ILE A 159 9.86 14.58 -7.37
C ILE A 159 8.93 14.66 -8.60
N TYR A 160 7.90 13.80 -8.66
CA TYR A 160 6.92 13.82 -9.76
C TYR A 160 6.12 15.11 -9.84
N LYS A 161 5.75 15.66 -8.69
CA LYS A 161 5.10 16.96 -8.65
C LYS A 161 5.99 18.05 -9.27
N GLY A 162 7.26 18.10 -8.89
CA GLY A 162 8.24 19.01 -9.48
C GLY A 162 8.41 18.81 -10.99
N LEU A 163 8.46 17.55 -11.45
CA LEU A 163 8.54 17.23 -12.87
C LEU A 163 7.32 17.75 -13.66
N VAL A 164 6.10 17.53 -13.15
CA VAL A 164 4.86 18.03 -13.77
C VAL A 164 4.87 19.55 -13.86
N ASP A 165 5.30 20.23 -12.80
CA ASP A 165 5.38 21.69 -12.78
C ASP A 165 6.40 22.21 -13.79
N HIS A 166 7.56 21.57 -13.92
CA HIS A 166 8.56 21.91 -14.94
C HIS A 166 8.07 21.68 -16.37
N VAL A 167 7.43 20.53 -16.66
CA VAL A 167 6.86 20.27 -17.99
C VAL A 167 5.78 21.31 -18.33
N ARG A 168 4.95 21.69 -17.36
CA ARG A 168 3.92 22.72 -17.56
C ARG A 168 4.56 24.07 -17.90
N GLN A 169 5.58 24.48 -17.14
CA GLN A 169 6.28 25.73 -17.39
C GLN A 169 6.99 25.73 -18.75
N TYR A 170 7.67 24.63 -19.09
CA TYR A 170 8.33 24.46 -20.38
C TYR A 170 7.35 24.60 -21.55
N LEU A 171 6.20 23.91 -21.50
CA LEU A 171 5.19 23.99 -22.55
C LEU A 171 4.59 25.40 -22.66
N HIS A 172 4.43 26.10 -21.54
CA HIS A 172 3.97 27.49 -21.58
C HIS A 172 5.00 28.42 -22.24
N SER A 173 6.27 28.33 -21.85
CA SER A 173 7.35 29.11 -22.47
C SER A 173 7.53 28.79 -23.94
N PHE A 174 7.37 27.52 -24.34
CA PHE A 174 7.43 27.12 -25.74
C PHE A 174 6.25 27.66 -26.55
N TRP A 175 5.06 27.73 -25.96
CA TRP A 175 3.90 28.40 -26.58
C TRP A 175 4.15 29.90 -26.77
N GLN A 176 4.75 30.57 -25.80
CA GLN A 176 5.15 31.97 -25.94
C GLN A 176 6.17 32.16 -27.08
N LEU A 177 7.16 31.27 -27.18
CA LEU A 177 8.13 31.28 -28.29
C LEU A 177 7.44 31.13 -29.65
N ALA A 178 6.51 30.18 -29.79
CA ALA A 178 5.76 30.00 -31.03
C ALA A 178 4.95 31.26 -31.41
N GLN A 179 4.34 31.91 -30.42
CA GLN A 179 3.62 33.17 -30.62
C GLN A 179 4.56 34.30 -31.06
N THR A 180 5.75 34.42 -30.47
CA THR A 180 6.78 35.37 -30.89
C THR A 180 7.26 35.11 -32.32
N HIS A 181 7.38 33.85 -32.74
CA HIS A 181 7.71 33.54 -34.14
C HIS A 181 6.65 34.08 -35.10
N LYS A 182 5.36 33.93 -34.79
CA LYS A 182 4.29 34.50 -35.62
C LYS A 182 4.37 36.02 -35.70
N GLU A 183 4.56 36.69 -34.57
CA GLU A 183 4.69 38.16 -34.51
C GLU A 183 5.89 38.64 -35.34
N LEU A 184 7.03 37.96 -35.24
CA LEU A 184 8.20 38.30 -36.05
C LEU A 184 7.94 38.08 -37.55
N GLY A 185 7.22 37.01 -37.90
CA GLY A 185 6.81 36.76 -39.28
C GLY A 185 5.93 37.88 -39.84
N ASP A 186 4.98 38.36 -39.05
CA ASP A 186 4.10 39.47 -39.43
C ASP A 186 4.87 40.80 -39.59
N ILE A 187 5.87 41.04 -38.73
CA ILE A 187 6.78 42.19 -38.85
C ILE A 187 7.60 42.10 -40.13
N PHE A 188 8.24 40.96 -40.39
CA PHE A 188 9.02 40.77 -41.62
C PHE A 188 8.17 40.93 -42.88
N ALA A 189 6.92 40.44 -42.88
CA ALA A 189 6.01 40.64 -44.00
C ALA A 189 5.74 42.14 -44.25
N SER A 190 5.48 42.89 -43.18
CA SER A 190 5.23 44.34 -43.25
C SER A 190 6.45 45.11 -43.75
N VAL A 191 7.64 44.76 -43.29
CA VAL A 191 8.91 45.38 -43.73
C VAL A 191 9.18 45.04 -45.19
N GLY A 192 9.04 43.77 -45.59
CA GLY A 192 9.31 43.31 -46.96
C GLY A 192 8.48 44.04 -48.01
N VAL A 193 7.19 44.28 -47.75
CA VAL A 193 6.31 45.03 -48.67
C VAL A 193 6.70 46.51 -48.83
N ARG A 194 7.38 47.08 -47.83
CA ARG A 194 7.79 48.50 -47.83
C ARG A 194 9.23 48.71 -48.30
N GLU A 195 9.99 47.64 -48.46
CA GLU A 195 11.41 47.72 -48.81
C GLU A 195 11.59 48.04 -50.29
N LEU A 196 12.48 48.99 -50.59
CA LEU A 196 12.68 49.48 -51.96
C LEU A 196 13.65 48.60 -52.74
N GLN A 197 14.58 47.95 -52.05
CA GLN A 197 15.53 47.03 -52.67
C GLN A 197 14.86 45.65 -52.88
N PRO A 198 14.73 45.18 -54.13
CA PRO A 198 14.02 43.93 -54.43
C PRO A 198 14.60 42.71 -53.70
N ASN A 199 15.94 42.59 -53.63
CA ASN A 199 16.60 41.46 -52.97
C ASN A 199 16.33 41.43 -51.45
N ALA A 200 16.28 42.61 -50.81
CA ALA A 200 15.94 42.72 -49.40
C ALA A 200 14.45 42.45 -49.14
N SER A 201 13.57 42.94 -50.02
CA SER A 201 12.13 42.65 -49.98
C SER A 201 11.86 41.14 -50.06
N GLU A 202 12.50 40.45 -51.00
CA GLU A 202 12.41 38.99 -51.17
C GLU A 202 12.92 38.24 -49.92
N ALA A 203 14.06 38.68 -49.36
CA ALA A 203 14.58 38.10 -48.13
C ALA A 203 13.62 38.23 -46.94
N PHE A 204 13.04 39.42 -46.75
CA PHE A 204 12.03 39.63 -45.70
C PHE A 204 10.78 38.77 -45.92
N ALA A 205 10.35 38.55 -47.17
CA ALA A 205 9.24 37.65 -47.47
C ALA A 205 9.55 36.19 -47.09
N ILE A 206 10.74 35.69 -47.45
CA ILE A 206 11.21 34.34 -47.12
C ILE A 206 11.30 34.16 -45.59
N PHE A 207 11.93 35.10 -44.88
CA PHE A 207 12.01 35.04 -43.41
C PHE A 207 10.64 35.16 -42.74
N SER A 208 9.74 35.98 -43.28
CA SER A 208 8.36 36.05 -42.82
C SER A 208 7.67 34.68 -42.86
N GLU A 209 7.76 34.00 -44.00
CA GLU A 209 7.15 32.69 -44.18
C GLU A 209 7.79 31.63 -43.29
N ALA A 210 9.12 31.62 -43.17
CA ALA A 210 9.85 30.72 -42.28
C ALA A 210 9.38 30.87 -40.82
N HIS A 211 9.28 32.10 -40.33
CA HIS A 211 8.82 32.40 -38.98
C HIS A 211 7.36 32.01 -38.73
N ARG A 212 6.46 32.25 -39.70
CA ARG A 212 5.08 31.74 -39.63
C ARG A 212 5.01 30.21 -39.63
N ASN A 213 5.92 29.53 -40.33
CA ASN A 213 6.01 28.07 -40.31
C ASN A 213 6.56 27.54 -38.99
N PHE A 214 7.52 28.21 -38.33
CA PHE A 214 7.96 27.82 -36.97
C PHE A 214 6.83 27.90 -35.95
N GLU A 215 5.92 28.87 -36.06
CA GLU A 215 4.74 28.91 -35.19
C GLU A 215 3.86 27.67 -35.40
N LYS A 216 3.53 27.32 -36.64
CA LYS A 216 2.73 26.13 -36.96
C LYS A 216 3.39 24.84 -36.44
N LEU A 217 4.67 24.65 -36.74
CA LEU A 217 5.45 23.52 -36.26
C LEU A 217 5.51 23.48 -34.72
N GLY A 218 5.62 24.66 -34.09
CA GLY A 218 5.61 24.79 -32.64
C GLY A 218 4.26 24.43 -32.02
N MET A 219 3.16 24.83 -32.63
CA MET A 219 1.81 24.44 -32.20
C MET A 219 1.59 22.93 -32.33
N ASP A 220 2.11 22.29 -33.38
CA ASP A 220 2.03 20.84 -33.54
C ASP A 220 2.92 20.09 -32.55
N PHE A 221 4.11 20.61 -32.24
CA PHE A 221 4.92 20.12 -31.13
C PHE A 221 4.14 20.16 -29.80
N LEU A 222 3.51 21.28 -29.47
CA LEU A 222 2.73 21.43 -28.25
C LEU A 222 1.57 20.42 -28.20
N LYS A 223 0.85 20.21 -29.32
CA LYS A 223 -0.22 19.18 -29.40
C LYS A 223 0.33 17.77 -29.13
N LYS A 224 1.51 17.43 -29.66
CA LYS A 224 2.15 16.12 -29.47
C LYS A 224 2.60 15.90 -28.03
N VAL A 225 3.11 16.93 -27.34
CA VAL A 225 3.69 16.80 -25.99
C VAL A 225 2.68 17.02 -24.88
N LYS A 226 1.66 17.88 -25.07
CA LYS A 226 0.65 18.18 -24.05
C LYS A 226 0.01 16.95 -23.36
N PRO A 227 -0.29 15.83 -24.04
CA PRO A 227 -0.81 14.62 -23.40
C PRO A 227 0.07 14.07 -22.26
N MET A 228 1.39 14.30 -22.30
CA MET A 228 2.32 13.92 -21.24
C MET A 228 1.92 14.49 -19.87
N LEU A 229 1.40 15.72 -19.83
CA LEU A 229 0.93 16.32 -18.58
C LEU A 229 -0.28 15.57 -18.01
N THR A 230 -1.21 15.12 -18.86
CA THR A 230 -2.40 14.38 -18.43
C THR A 230 -2.02 13.03 -17.83
N ASP A 231 -1.07 12.34 -18.46
CA ASP A 231 -0.60 11.03 -18.03
C ASP A 231 0.17 11.12 -16.70
N LEU A 232 1.11 12.08 -16.58
CA LEU A 232 1.84 12.32 -15.34
C LEU A 232 0.91 12.76 -14.19
N ASN A 233 -0.09 13.61 -14.47
CA ASN A 233 -1.09 13.99 -13.47
C ASN A 233 -1.97 12.80 -13.04
N THR A 234 -2.27 11.87 -13.94
CA THR A 234 -3.02 10.66 -13.60
C THR A 234 -2.23 9.78 -12.64
N TYR A 235 -0.93 9.62 -12.88
CA TYR A 235 -0.04 8.90 -11.96
C TYR A 235 0.00 9.58 -10.58
N LEU A 236 0.25 10.89 -10.54
CA LEU A 236 0.38 11.66 -9.29
C LEU A 236 -0.94 11.75 -8.49
N CYS A 237 -2.06 12.01 -9.16
CA CYS A 237 -3.33 12.33 -8.50
C CYS A 237 -4.24 11.12 -8.31
N LYS A 238 -4.01 10.00 -9.02
CA LYS A 238 -4.84 8.79 -8.90
C LYS A 238 -4.04 7.58 -8.43
N ALA A 239 -2.95 7.23 -9.12
CA ALA A 239 -2.23 5.99 -8.83
C ALA A 239 -1.50 6.02 -7.48
N ILE A 240 -0.72 7.07 -7.21
CA ILE A 240 -0.02 7.22 -5.93
C ILE A 240 -0.99 7.28 -4.74
N PRO A 241 -2.07 8.10 -4.75
CA PRO A 241 -3.02 8.16 -3.64
C PRO A 241 -3.74 6.84 -3.36
N ASP A 242 -4.06 6.05 -4.39
CA ASP A 242 -4.69 4.73 -4.23
C ASP A 242 -3.75 3.70 -3.58
N THR A 243 -2.49 3.65 -4.03
CA THR A 243 -1.47 2.80 -3.39
C THR A 243 -1.23 3.24 -1.94
N ARG A 244 -1.11 4.54 -1.68
CA ARG A 244 -0.99 5.10 -0.33
C ARG A 244 -2.15 4.73 0.58
N LEU A 245 -3.39 4.79 0.07
CA LEU A 245 -4.58 4.38 0.83
C LEU A 245 -4.49 2.90 1.24
N THR A 246 -3.98 2.06 0.35
CA THR A 246 -3.83 0.61 0.60
C THR A 246 -2.78 0.34 1.67
N ILE A 247 -1.64 1.03 1.63
CA ILE A 247 -0.60 0.92 2.66
C ILE A 247 -1.11 1.43 4.02
N ARG A 248 -1.90 2.52 4.04
CA ARG A 248 -2.52 3.01 5.29
C ARG A 248 -3.50 2.01 5.90
N LYS A 249 -4.30 1.32 5.08
CA LYS A 249 -5.20 0.24 5.53
C LYS A 249 -4.41 -0.92 6.12
N TYR A 250 -3.30 -1.30 5.48
CA TYR A 250 -2.39 -2.31 6.00
C TYR A 250 -1.81 -1.92 7.37
N ALA A 251 -1.27 -0.71 7.51
CA ALA A 251 -0.71 -0.22 8.77
C ALA A 251 -1.76 -0.22 9.90
N ASP A 252 -2.99 0.21 9.58
CA ASP A 252 -4.09 0.20 10.55
C ASP A 252 -4.47 -1.22 11.02
N ALA A 253 -4.49 -2.19 10.11
CA ALA A 253 -4.74 -3.60 10.43
C ALA A 253 -3.59 -4.23 11.22
N LYS A 254 -2.33 -3.87 10.90
CA LYS A 254 -1.14 -4.25 11.67
C LYS A 254 -1.27 -3.77 13.11
N PHE A 255 -1.59 -2.50 13.34
CA PHE A 255 -1.74 -1.96 14.68
C PHE A 255 -2.85 -2.64 15.48
N GLU A 256 -3.98 -2.94 14.84
CA GLU A 256 -5.05 -3.72 15.48
C GLU A 256 -4.55 -5.11 15.92
N TYR A 257 -3.84 -5.83 15.05
CA TYR A 257 -3.24 -7.12 15.38
C TYR A 257 -2.23 -7.02 16.53
N LEU A 258 -1.34 -6.01 16.51
CA LEU A 258 -0.34 -5.80 17.56
C LEU A 258 -0.98 -5.46 18.91
N SER A 259 -2.07 -4.68 18.93
CA SER A 259 -2.84 -4.41 20.15
C SER A 259 -3.37 -5.70 20.77
N TYR A 260 -3.86 -6.63 19.96
CA TYR A 260 -4.29 -7.94 20.44
C TYR A 260 -3.13 -8.81 20.93
N CYS A 261 -1.98 -8.81 20.25
CA CYS A 261 -0.78 -9.50 20.72
C CYS A 261 -0.34 -8.99 22.10
N LEU A 262 -0.33 -7.67 22.29
CA LEU A 262 0.01 -7.07 23.58
C LEU A 262 -1.01 -7.45 24.65
N LYS A 263 -2.31 -7.43 24.33
CA LYS A 263 -3.35 -7.82 25.29
C LYS A 263 -3.24 -9.28 25.72
N VAL A 264 -2.97 -10.19 24.78
CA VAL A 264 -2.74 -11.60 25.12
C VAL A 264 -1.54 -11.73 26.06
N LYS A 265 -0.42 -11.06 25.75
CA LYS A 265 0.76 -11.08 26.60
C LYS A 265 0.48 -10.56 28.02
N GLU A 266 -0.24 -9.45 28.13
CA GLU A 266 -0.66 -8.91 29.45
C GLU A 266 -1.48 -9.93 30.24
N MET A 267 -2.43 -10.61 29.59
CA MET A 267 -3.26 -11.64 30.23
C MET A 267 -2.47 -12.90 30.61
N ASP A 268 -1.48 -13.29 29.80
CA ASP A 268 -0.57 -14.40 30.09
C ASP A 268 0.35 -14.05 31.29
N ASP A 269 0.91 -12.84 31.30
CA ASP A 269 1.80 -12.35 32.37
C ASP A 269 1.00 -12.23 33.69
N GLU A 270 -0.27 -11.80 33.64
CA GLU A 270 -1.19 -11.78 34.79
C GLU A 270 -1.50 -13.19 35.31
N GLU A 271 -1.83 -14.14 34.43
CA GLU A 271 -2.05 -15.54 34.82
C GLU A 271 -0.80 -16.15 35.48
N TYR A 272 0.38 -15.86 34.94
CA TYR A 272 1.65 -16.34 35.51
C TYR A 272 1.90 -15.77 36.90
N ALA A 273 1.63 -14.47 37.12
CA ALA A 273 1.82 -13.82 38.42
C ALA A 273 0.92 -14.43 39.51
N TYR A 274 -0.38 -14.64 39.21
CA TYR A 274 -1.30 -15.29 40.14
C TYR A 274 -0.92 -16.75 40.41
N ALA A 275 -0.53 -17.49 39.37
CA ALA A 275 -0.07 -18.86 39.53
C ALA A 275 1.18 -18.96 40.42
N ALA A 276 2.10 -17.99 40.35
CA ALA A 276 3.27 -17.94 41.24
C ALA A 276 2.90 -17.74 42.72
N LEU A 277 1.78 -17.06 42.98
CA LEU A 277 1.21 -16.86 44.31
C LEU A 277 0.33 -18.04 44.77
N HIS A 278 0.20 -19.10 43.97
CA HIS A 278 -0.70 -20.23 44.21
C HIS A 278 -2.18 -19.80 44.27
N GLU A 279 -2.51 -18.69 43.61
CA GLU A 279 -3.87 -18.19 43.44
C GLU A 279 -4.36 -18.44 42.01
N SER A 280 -5.67 -18.55 41.85
CA SER A 280 -6.32 -18.67 40.55
C SER A 280 -7.19 -17.45 40.27
N LEU A 281 -7.08 -16.92 39.06
CA LEU A 281 -7.96 -15.86 38.59
C LEU A 281 -9.36 -16.43 38.35
N TYR A 282 -10.39 -15.74 38.83
CA TYR A 282 -11.79 -16.11 38.61
C TYR A 282 -12.11 -16.38 37.12
N ARG A 283 -11.59 -15.54 36.21
CA ARG A 283 -11.77 -15.75 34.76
C ARG A 283 -11.23 -17.11 34.29
N VAL A 284 -10.12 -17.58 34.85
CA VAL A 284 -9.49 -18.86 34.50
C VAL A 284 -10.28 -20.03 35.07
N GLU A 285 -10.64 -19.97 36.36
CA GLU A 285 -11.40 -21.00 37.07
C GLU A 285 -12.73 -21.30 36.41
N THR A 286 -13.29 -20.29 35.77
CA THR A 286 -14.59 -20.41 35.16
C THR A 286 -14.50 -20.89 33.71
N GLY A 287 -13.34 -20.84 33.05
CA GLY A 287 -13.16 -21.33 31.66
C GLY A 287 -12.57 -20.32 30.66
N ASN A 288 -12.01 -19.22 31.17
CA ASN A 288 -11.22 -18.21 30.47
C ASN A 288 -11.86 -17.61 29.21
N TYR A 289 -13.16 -17.32 29.26
CA TYR A 289 -13.94 -16.85 28.10
C TYR A 289 -13.33 -15.59 27.46
N ASP A 290 -13.08 -14.55 28.25
CA ASP A 290 -12.55 -13.28 27.73
C ASP A 290 -11.20 -13.46 27.01
N TYR A 291 -10.33 -14.30 27.56
CA TYR A 291 -9.05 -14.64 26.92
C TYR A 291 -9.28 -15.35 25.58
N ARG A 292 -10.21 -16.31 25.53
CA ARG A 292 -10.59 -17.02 24.29
C ARG A 292 -11.16 -16.07 23.23
N VAL A 293 -11.95 -15.07 23.63
CA VAL A 293 -12.44 -14.01 22.74
C VAL A 293 -11.27 -13.19 22.18
N VAL A 294 -10.33 -12.77 23.05
CA VAL A 294 -9.14 -12.02 22.62
C VAL A 294 -8.28 -12.84 21.65
N LEU A 295 -8.10 -14.15 21.90
CA LEU A 295 -7.40 -15.06 20.99
C LEU A 295 -8.08 -15.14 19.61
N ARG A 296 -9.42 -15.22 19.59
CA ARG A 296 -10.20 -15.20 18.35
C ARG A 296 -10.01 -13.89 17.59
N CYS A 297 -10.14 -12.76 18.27
CA CYS A 297 -9.93 -11.45 17.66
C CYS A 297 -8.51 -11.26 17.14
N ARG A 298 -7.50 -11.75 17.88
CA ARG A 298 -6.09 -11.78 17.44
C ARG A 298 -5.93 -12.57 16.14
N GLN A 299 -6.53 -13.77 16.04
CA GLN A 299 -6.49 -14.58 14.82
C GLN A 299 -7.11 -13.83 13.64
N LEU A 300 -8.33 -13.30 13.81
CA LEU A 300 -9.02 -12.57 12.75
C LEU A 300 -8.26 -11.31 12.31
N ALA A 301 -7.65 -10.58 13.26
CA ALA A 301 -6.81 -9.43 12.95
C ALA A 301 -5.54 -9.84 12.18
N ARG A 302 -4.91 -10.97 12.55
CA ARG A 302 -3.76 -11.53 11.85
C ARG A 302 -4.08 -11.89 10.41
N GLU A 303 -5.21 -12.54 10.16
CA GLU A 303 -5.67 -12.91 8.82
C GLU A 303 -5.91 -11.67 7.94
N ARG A 304 -6.60 -10.64 8.48
CA ARG A 304 -6.79 -9.36 7.79
C ARG A 304 -5.47 -8.67 7.48
N PHE A 305 -4.57 -8.60 8.45
CA PHE A 305 -3.23 -8.03 8.31
C PHE A 305 -2.42 -8.76 7.23
N ALA A 306 -2.41 -10.09 7.24
CA ALA A 306 -1.68 -10.90 6.26
C ALA A 306 -2.22 -10.72 4.84
N LYS A 307 -3.54 -10.67 4.68
CA LYS A 307 -4.18 -10.39 3.39
C LYS A 307 -3.79 -9.01 2.86
N LEU A 308 -3.94 -7.96 3.68
CA LEU A 308 -3.58 -6.60 3.28
C LEU A 308 -2.08 -6.44 2.98
N ARG A 309 -1.21 -7.22 3.63
CA ARG A 309 0.22 -7.26 3.31
C ARG A 309 0.45 -7.71 1.87
N GLN A 310 -0.24 -8.77 1.44
CA GLN A 310 -0.15 -9.26 0.06
C GLN A 310 -0.72 -8.25 -0.93
N ASP A 311 -1.88 -7.65 -0.61
CA ASP A 311 -2.50 -6.61 -1.46
C ASP A 311 -1.55 -5.41 -1.67
N VAL A 312 -0.85 -4.97 -0.61
CA VAL A 312 0.15 -3.90 -0.69
C VAL A 312 1.34 -4.29 -1.58
N LEU A 313 1.87 -5.50 -1.43
CA LEU A 313 3.01 -5.96 -2.24
C LEU A 313 2.66 -5.97 -3.72
N ILE A 314 1.51 -6.56 -4.08
CA ILE A 314 1.01 -6.60 -5.46
C ILE A 314 0.79 -5.19 -5.99
N LYS A 315 0.14 -4.30 -5.22
CA LYS A 315 -0.09 -2.91 -5.66
C LYS A 315 1.20 -2.12 -5.87
N LEU A 316 2.21 -2.31 -5.02
CA LEU A 316 3.50 -1.65 -5.18
C LEU A 316 4.20 -2.13 -6.45
N GLU A 317 4.17 -3.44 -6.73
CA GLU A 317 4.73 -4.00 -7.97
C GLU A 317 3.99 -3.49 -9.22
N LEU A 318 2.66 -3.50 -9.20
CA LEU A 318 1.85 -2.97 -10.31
C LEU A 318 2.08 -1.48 -10.54
N LEU A 319 2.21 -0.71 -9.46
CA LEU A 319 2.52 0.71 -9.54
C LEU A 319 3.87 0.93 -10.21
N ASP A 320 4.90 0.18 -9.81
CA ASP A 320 6.27 0.30 -10.33
C ASP A 320 6.35 -0.12 -11.81
N GLN A 321 5.74 -1.26 -12.18
CA GLN A 321 5.71 -1.71 -13.57
C GLN A 321 5.01 -0.70 -14.49
N LYS A 322 3.82 -0.23 -14.09
CA LYS A 322 3.08 0.78 -14.85
C LYS A 322 3.87 2.08 -14.96
N HIS A 323 4.52 2.47 -13.86
CA HIS A 323 5.30 3.68 -13.78
C HIS A 323 6.46 3.72 -14.78
N VAL A 324 7.28 2.67 -14.78
CA VAL A 324 8.43 2.55 -15.68
C VAL A 324 7.97 2.58 -17.14
N GLN A 325 6.92 1.83 -17.46
CA GLN A 325 6.37 1.80 -18.82
C GLN A 325 5.86 3.18 -19.26
N ASP A 326 5.06 3.85 -18.42
CA ASP A 326 4.48 5.15 -18.75
C ASP A 326 5.59 6.21 -18.97
N ILE A 327 6.60 6.26 -18.11
CA ILE A 327 7.71 7.23 -18.25
C ILE A 327 8.50 7.02 -19.54
N VAL A 328 8.85 5.77 -19.87
CA VAL A 328 9.61 5.48 -21.08
C VAL A 328 8.84 5.96 -22.32
N VAL A 329 7.54 5.67 -22.38
CA VAL A 329 6.66 6.13 -23.47
C VAL A 329 6.61 7.65 -23.54
N GLN A 330 6.47 8.34 -22.40
CA GLN A 330 6.44 9.81 -22.38
C GLN A 330 7.77 10.44 -22.80
N LEU A 331 8.91 9.91 -22.33
CA LEU A 331 10.23 10.40 -22.71
C LEU A 331 10.49 10.20 -24.21
N GLN A 332 10.14 9.03 -24.75
CA GLN A 332 10.24 8.77 -26.19
C GLN A 332 9.36 9.72 -27.00
N ARG A 333 8.12 9.94 -26.58
CA ARG A 333 7.21 10.93 -27.19
C ARG A 333 7.81 12.32 -27.18
N PHE A 334 8.38 12.75 -26.05
CA PHE A 334 9.01 14.06 -25.91
C PHE A 334 10.22 14.21 -26.84
N VAL A 335 11.19 13.29 -26.77
CA VAL A 335 12.40 13.33 -27.60
C VAL A 335 12.07 13.28 -29.09
N SER A 336 11.11 12.43 -29.49
CA SER A 336 10.67 12.34 -30.88
C SER A 336 10.00 13.64 -31.35
N ALA A 337 9.19 14.27 -30.50
CA ALA A 337 8.55 15.54 -30.82
C ALA A 337 9.58 16.67 -30.94
N VAL A 338 10.55 16.73 -30.03
CA VAL A 338 11.67 17.70 -30.07
C VAL A 338 12.49 17.51 -31.35
N SER A 339 12.87 16.27 -31.68
CA SER A 339 13.63 15.97 -32.88
C SER A 339 12.88 16.34 -34.16
N SER A 340 11.59 16.01 -34.26
CA SER A 340 10.73 16.42 -35.38
C SER A 340 10.70 17.93 -35.51
N TYR A 341 10.39 18.66 -34.43
CA TYR A 341 10.34 20.12 -34.46
C TYR A 341 11.63 20.76 -34.98
N HIS A 342 12.79 20.33 -34.49
CA HIS A 342 14.07 20.89 -34.91
C HIS A 342 14.47 20.50 -36.33
N ASN A 343 14.24 19.24 -36.75
CA ASN A 343 14.54 18.81 -38.12
C ASN A 343 13.64 19.49 -39.15
N ASP A 344 12.36 19.66 -38.82
CA ASP A 344 11.39 20.34 -39.67
C ASP A 344 11.72 21.84 -39.75
N SER A 345 12.08 22.46 -38.62
CA SER A 345 12.51 23.86 -38.57
C SER A 345 13.82 24.10 -39.34
N TYR A 346 14.78 23.17 -39.24
CA TYR A 346 16.01 23.21 -40.02
C TYR A 346 15.71 23.13 -41.52
N SER A 347 14.78 22.26 -41.94
CA SER A 347 14.40 22.13 -43.34
C SER A 347 13.80 23.44 -43.87
N VAL A 348 12.93 24.10 -43.09
CA VAL A 348 12.37 25.42 -43.42
C VAL A 348 13.47 26.49 -43.55
N LEU A 349 14.49 26.48 -42.68
CA LEU A 349 15.60 27.44 -42.75
C LEU A 349 16.60 27.15 -43.88
N LYS A 350 16.85 25.87 -44.17
CA LYS A 350 17.82 25.46 -45.18
C LYS A 350 17.47 26.01 -46.56
N ASP A 351 16.18 26.08 -46.86
CA ASP A 351 15.68 26.59 -48.13
C ASP A 351 15.65 28.14 -48.17
N ALA A 352 15.80 28.80 -47.02
CA ALA A 352 15.89 30.25 -46.87
C ALA A 352 17.33 30.78 -47.07
N ASN A 353 17.97 30.43 -48.19
CA ASN A 353 19.32 30.91 -48.50
C ASN A 353 19.29 32.27 -49.21
N VAL A 354 19.37 33.36 -48.44
CA VAL A 354 19.17 34.72 -48.99
C VAL A 354 20.38 35.65 -48.85
N PHE A 355 21.56 35.12 -48.53
CA PHE A 355 22.77 35.94 -48.40
C PHE A 355 23.60 36.04 -49.69
N PRO A 356 24.22 37.22 -49.96
CA PRO A 356 24.20 38.45 -49.15
C PRO A 356 22.98 39.34 -49.39
N ILE A 357 22.45 39.95 -48.32
CA ILE A 357 21.37 40.94 -48.38
C ILE A 357 22.00 42.34 -48.23
N GLU A 358 21.90 43.17 -49.27
CA GLU A 358 22.18 44.60 -49.14
C GLU A 358 20.88 45.32 -48.73
N VAL A 359 20.93 46.12 -47.66
CA VAL A 359 19.80 46.90 -47.13
C VAL A 359 20.22 48.37 -46.99
N ASP A 360 19.56 49.28 -47.72
CA ASP A 360 19.75 50.73 -47.56
C ASP A 360 18.89 51.26 -46.40
N LEU A 361 19.51 51.37 -45.22
CA LEU A 361 18.88 51.84 -43.99
C LEU A 361 18.44 53.32 -44.03
N THR A 362 18.86 54.10 -45.02
CA THR A 362 18.55 55.54 -45.11
C THR A 362 17.32 55.85 -45.94
N ARG A 363 16.93 54.96 -46.86
CA ARG A 363 15.83 55.18 -47.83
C ARG A 363 14.77 54.09 -47.82
N GLY A 364 15.02 52.94 -47.17
CA GLY A 364 14.10 51.80 -47.10
C GLY A 364 13.09 51.85 -45.95
N ALA A 365 12.45 50.71 -45.66
CA ALA A 365 11.33 50.58 -44.72
C ALA A 365 11.66 50.99 -43.26
N LEU A 366 12.96 51.06 -42.92
CA LEU A 366 13.48 51.42 -41.60
C LEU A 366 13.86 52.91 -41.48
N GLY A 367 13.97 53.64 -42.59
CA GLY A 367 14.47 55.02 -42.62
C GLY A 367 13.44 56.09 -42.22
N SER A 368 12.15 55.79 -42.29
CA SER A 368 11.07 56.74 -41.94
C SER A 368 10.78 56.86 -40.45
N THR A 369 11.28 55.92 -39.63
CA THR A 369 11.05 55.87 -38.18
C THR A 369 12.23 56.40 -37.34
N LEU A 370 13.35 56.74 -37.97
CA LEU A 370 14.59 57.22 -37.32
C LEU A 370 14.83 58.73 -37.46
N LYS A 371 13.77 59.52 -37.69
CA LYS A 371 13.80 60.98 -37.65
C LYS A 371 12.90 61.55 -36.58
#